data_AF-A0A931VFL6-F1
#
_entry.id   AF-A0A931VFL6-F1
#
_cell.length_a   1.000
_cell.length_b   1.000
_cell.length_c   1.000
_cell.angle_alpha   90.00
_cell.angle_beta   90.00
_cell.angle_gamma   90.00
#
_symmetry.space_group_name_H-M   'P 1'
#
loop_
_entity.id
_entity.type
_entity.pdbx_description
1 polymer ?
#
loop_
_entity_poly.entity_id
_entity_poly.type
_entity_poly.pdbx_seq_one_letter_code
_entity_poly.pdbx_strand_id
1 'polypeptide(L)'
;MHVARKFNVIRFDAAMTLTKKHYQRLWFPEPGTGGAIPSRAEHGMTKEQFNYSMPLEFWREVVDRVAKEAPDTLLLAEAFWLLEGYFVRTLGMHRVYNSAFMNMLRDEDNAKYRSVIKNTLEFDPEVLKRFVNFMNNPDERTAIDQFGKDDKYFGICTMMATMPGLPMFGHGQIEGYTEKYGMEYRRAYRNEEPDRDL
;
A
#
# COMPACT_ATOMS: atom_id res chain seq x y z
N MET A 1 18.96 -8.32 -7.36
CA MET A 1 18.38 -9.67 -7.15
C MET A 1 18.77 -10.37 -5.85
N HIS A 2 19.81 -9.95 -5.10
CA HIS A 2 20.19 -10.64 -3.85
C HIS A 2 19.04 -10.79 -2.84
N VAL A 3 18.24 -9.75 -2.63
CA VAL A 3 17.09 -9.77 -1.70
C VAL A 3 16.01 -10.77 -2.13
N ALA A 4 15.61 -10.76 -3.40
CA ALA A 4 14.59 -11.68 -3.94
C ALA A 4 14.99 -13.16 -3.86
N ARG A 5 16.29 -13.47 -3.84
CA ARG A 5 16.79 -14.84 -3.63
C ARG A 5 16.73 -15.30 -2.18
N LYS A 6 16.56 -14.37 -1.23
CA LYS A 6 16.48 -14.65 0.21
C LYS A 6 15.05 -14.62 0.73
N PHE A 7 14.19 -13.84 0.10
CA PHE A 7 12.81 -13.59 0.54
C PHE A 7 11.85 -13.77 -0.63
N ASN A 8 10.86 -14.64 -0.44
CA ASN A 8 9.83 -14.93 -1.45
C ASN A 8 8.70 -13.89 -1.43
N VAL A 9 8.74 -12.94 -0.49
CA VAL A 9 7.81 -11.80 -0.41
C VAL A 9 8.63 -10.55 -0.17
N ILE A 10 8.43 -9.54 -1.01
CA ILE A 10 9.02 -8.21 -0.84
C ILE A 10 7.91 -7.18 -0.82
N ARG A 11 7.82 -6.42 0.28
CA ARG A 11 6.95 -5.25 0.41
C ARG A 11 7.77 -3.99 0.15
N PHE A 12 7.32 -3.17 -0.79
CA PHE A 12 7.93 -1.88 -1.09
C PHE A 12 7.19 -0.76 -0.37
N ASP A 13 7.91 -0.09 0.51
CA ASP A 13 7.46 1.13 1.20
C ASP A 13 7.36 2.31 0.22
N ALA A 14 6.34 3.15 0.41
CA ALA A 14 6.12 4.38 -0.34
C ALA A 14 6.36 4.22 -1.86
N ALA A 15 5.93 3.09 -2.44
CA ALA A 15 6.33 2.69 -3.78
C ALA A 15 5.89 3.73 -4.82
N MET A 16 4.76 4.42 -4.58
CA MET A 16 4.25 5.47 -5.44
C MET A 16 5.26 6.61 -5.70
N THR A 17 6.17 6.88 -4.76
CA THR A 17 7.19 7.95 -4.89
C THR A 17 8.20 7.71 -6.01
N LEU A 18 8.41 6.45 -6.40
CA LEU A 18 9.35 6.05 -7.46
C LEU A 18 8.66 5.81 -8.81
N THR A 19 7.36 6.07 -8.94
CA THR A 19 6.75 6.17 -10.27
C THR A 19 7.35 7.36 -11.01
N LYS A 20 7.58 7.25 -12.31
CA LYS A 20 8.26 8.27 -13.13
C LYS A 20 7.70 9.68 -12.92
N LYS A 21 6.36 9.81 -12.92
CA LYS A 21 5.66 11.08 -12.68
C LYS A 21 5.97 11.67 -11.29
N HIS A 22 5.90 10.85 -10.25
CA HIS A 22 6.15 11.33 -8.89
C HIS A 22 7.62 11.55 -8.62
N TYR A 23 8.49 10.74 -9.19
CA TYR A 23 9.93 10.91 -9.10
C TYR A 23 10.35 12.25 -9.72
N GLN A 24 9.84 12.60 -10.91
CA GLN A 24 10.04 13.93 -11.49
C GLN A 24 9.53 15.02 -10.56
N ARG A 25 8.25 14.96 -10.15
CA ARG A 25 7.63 15.99 -9.31
C ARG A 25 8.40 16.24 -8.00
N LEU A 26 8.93 15.18 -7.39
CA LEU A 26 9.57 15.24 -6.08
C LEU A 26 11.05 15.62 -6.18
N TRP A 27 11.80 15.08 -7.14
CA TRP A 27 13.26 15.18 -7.19
C TRP A 27 13.78 16.13 -8.28
N PHE A 28 13.05 16.26 -9.40
CA PHE A 28 13.42 17.07 -10.56
C PHE A 28 12.21 17.87 -11.07
N PRO A 29 11.65 18.76 -10.24
CA PRO A 29 10.39 19.45 -10.56
C PRO A 29 10.51 20.28 -11.83
N GLU A 30 9.42 20.46 -12.57
CA GLU A 30 9.46 21.34 -13.74
C GLU A 30 9.77 22.78 -13.31
N PRO A 31 10.67 23.50 -14.00
CA PRO A 31 11.01 24.88 -13.67
C PRO A 31 9.77 25.77 -13.55
N GLY A 32 9.68 26.55 -12.49
CA GLY A 32 8.55 27.47 -12.24
C GLY A 32 7.34 26.86 -11.53
N THR A 33 7.34 25.55 -11.23
CA THR A 33 6.23 24.90 -10.50
C THR A 33 6.37 24.93 -8.98
N GLY A 34 7.46 25.50 -8.44
CA GLY A 34 7.76 25.56 -7.00
C GLY A 34 8.23 24.24 -6.38
N GLY A 35 7.97 23.10 -7.04
CA GLY A 35 8.31 21.77 -6.54
C GLY A 35 7.57 21.38 -5.26
N ALA A 36 7.67 20.12 -4.86
CA ALA A 36 7.10 19.65 -3.59
C ALA A 36 8.10 19.70 -2.42
N ILE A 37 9.40 19.73 -2.73
CA ILE A 37 10.50 19.69 -1.75
C ILE A 37 11.36 20.93 -1.98
N PRO A 38 11.47 21.86 -1.01
CA PRO A 38 12.19 23.12 -1.20
C PRO A 38 13.64 22.95 -1.67
N SER A 39 14.37 21.98 -1.10
CA SER A 39 15.76 21.68 -1.50
C SER A 39 15.90 21.07 -2.89
N ARG A 40 14.80 20.70 -3.55
CA ARG A 40 14.79 20.17 -4.92
C ARG A 40 14.40 21.20 -5.97
N ALA A 41 13.96 22.40 -5.57
CA ALA A 41 13.56 23.45 -6.50
C ALA A 41 14.70 23.89 -7.45
N GLU A 42 15.96 23.83 -7.00
CA GLU A 42 17.14 24.17 -7.80
C GLU A 42 17.53 23.08 -8.81
N HIS A 43 16.99 21.87 -8.68
CA HIS A 43 17.28 20.73 -9.54
C HIS A 43 16.22 20.54 -10.65
N GLY A 44 15.58 21.62 -11.08
CA GLY A 44 14.48 21.53 -12.03
C GLY A 44 14.89 21.00 -13.40
N MET A 45 14.05 20.13 -13.98
CA MET A 45 14.23 19.57 -15.32
C MET A 45 12.96 19.74 -16.15
N THR A 46 13.11 20.05 -17.44
CA THR A 46 11.95 19.95 -18.34
C THR A 46 11.53 18.50 -18.49
N LYS A 47 10.28 18.31 -18.92
CA LYS A 47 9.72 16.97 -19.14
C LYS A 47 10.51 16.18 -20.19
N GLU A 48 11.02 16.84 -21.22
CA GLU A 48 11.83 16.23 -22.28
C GLU A 48 13.17 15.74 -21.73
N GLN A 49 13.88 16.58 -20.96
CA GLN A 49 15.16 16.23 -20.34
C GLN A 49 15.01 15.08 -19.36
N PHE A 50 13.96 15.11 -18.55
CA PHE A 50 13.67 14.05 -17.60
C PHE A 50 13.30 12.75 -18.32
N ASN A 51 12.44 12.80 -19.35
CA ASN A 51 12.08 11.62 -20.14
C ASN A 51 13.26 11.00 -20.89
N TYR A 52 14.23 11.81 -21.32
CA TYR A 52 15.47 11.31 -21.90
C TYR A 52 16.32 10.57 -20.86
N SER A 53 16.39 11.09 -19.63
CA SER A 53 17.20 10.52 -18.53
C SER A 53 16.55 9.29 -17.88
N MET A 54 15.23 9.26 -17.78
CA MET A 54 14.44 8.16 -17.23
C MET A 54 13.37 7.74 -18.26
N PRO A 55 13.73 6.98 -19.31
CA PRO A 55 12.80 6.66 -20.39
C PRO A 55 11.67 5.73 -19.93
N LEU A 56 11.98 4.76 -19.08
CA LEU A 56 11.06 3.72 -18.62
C LEU A 56 10.53 3.99 -17.20
N GLU A 57 9.50 3.24 -16.83
CA GLU A 57 9.01 3.19 -15.46
C GLU A 57 9.87 2.26 -14.61
N PHE A 58 10.43 2.78 -13.53
CA PHE A 58 11.32 2.05 -12.64
C PHE A 58 10.70 0.72 -12.15
N TRP A 59 9.45 0.76 -11.69
CA TRP A 59 8.78 -0.43 -11.19
C TRP A 59 8.52 -1.47 -12.27
N ARG A 60 8.32 -1.04 -13.52
CA ARG A 60 8.17 -1.97 -14.64
C ARG A 60 9.45 -2.77 -14.85
N GLU A 61 10.60 -2.07 -14.81
CA GLU A 61 11.91 -2.72 -14.92
C GLU A 61 12.16 -3.69 -13.76
N VAL A 62 11.80 -3.31 -12.53
CA VAL A 62 11.92 -4.17 -11.34
C VAL A 62 11.05 -5.43 -11.50
N VAL A 63 9.78 -5.28 -11.87
CA VAL A 63 8.85 -6.40 -12.04
C VAL A 63 9.34 -7.34 -13.16
N ASP A 64 9.72 -6.80 -14.32
CA ASP A 64 10.20 -7.60 -15.46
C ASP A 64 11.48 -8.38 -15.12
N ARG A 65 12.37 -7.76 -14.32
CA ARG A 65 13.60 -8.41 -13.88
C ARG A 65 13.34 -9.49 -12.84
N VAL A 66 12.45 -9.24 -11.87
CA VAL A 66 12.05 -10.25 -10.87
C VAL A 66 11.39 -11.44 -11.56
N ALA A 67 10.48 -11.21 -12.50
CA ALA A 67 9.83 -12.29 -13.25
C ALA A 67 10.82 -13.20 -13.99
N LYS A 68 11.95 -12.67 -14.45
CA LYS A 68 13.01 -13.45 -15.15
C LYS A 68 13.97 -14.13 -14.19
N GLU A 69 14.42 -13.42 -13.15
CA GLU A 69 15.54 -13.85 -12.31
C GLU A 69 15.12 -14.47 -10.96
N ALA A 70 13.86 -14.27 -10.52
CA ALA A 70 13.29 -14.80 -9.29
C ALA A 70 11.74 -14.90 -9.40
N PRO A 71 11.21 -15.76 -10.28
CA PRO A 71 9.77 -15.81 -10.60
C PRO A 71 8.86 -16.16 -9.41
N ASP A 72 9.41 -16.84 -8.40
CA ASP A 72 8.66 -17.25 -7.20
C ASP A 72 8.55 -16.12 -6.15
N THR A 73 9.09 -14.93 -6.42
CA THR A 73 9.03 -13.78 -5.51
C THR A 73 7.74 -12.97 -5.71
N LEU A 74 6.89 -12.94 -4.69
CA LEU A 74 5.74 -12.05 -4.61
C LEU A 74 6.19 -10.62 -4.30
N LEU A 75 5.63 -9.67 -5.04
CA LEU A 75 5.92 -8.24 -4.90
C LEU A 75 4.65 -7.51 -4.45
N LEU A 76 4.75 -6.81 -3.33
CA LEU A 76 3.67 -6.04 -2.73
C LEU A 76 4.08 -4.56 -2.70
N ALA A 77 3.23 -3.68 -3.21
CA ALA A 77 3.44 -2.24 -3.11
C ALA A 77 2.53 -1.62 -2.07
N GLU A 78 3.11 -0.73 -1.26
CA GLU A 78 2.36 0.36 -0.69
C GLU A 78 2.25 1.48 -1.75
N ALA A 79 1.04 1.66 -2.29
CA ALA A 79 0.72 2.75 -3.20
C ALA A 79 -0.51 3.48 -2.66
N PHE A 80 -0.46 4.81 -2.70
CA PHE A 80 -1.58 5.69 -2.34
C PHE A 80 -1.87 6.62 -3.53
N TRP A 81 -2.86 7.51 -3.37
CA TRP A 81 -3.25 8.53 -4.35
C TRP A 81 -3.95 8.00 -5.60
N LEU A 82 -4.80 6.97 -5.45
CA LEU A 82 -5.57 6.37 -6.55
C LEU A 82 -4.69 5.69 -7.62
N LEU A 83 -3.45 5.33 -7.25
CA LEU A 83 -2.48 4.66 -8.13
C LEU A 83 -2.50 3.14 -8.02
N GLU A 84 -3.36 2.56 -7.19
CA GLU A 84 -3.42 1.13 -6.93
C GLU A 84 -3.67 0.36 -8.24
N GLY A 85 -4.63 0.85 -9.05
CA GLY A 85 -4.90 0.29 -10.38
C GLY A 85 -3.73 0.44 -11.36
N TYR A 86 -2.97 1.53 -11.27
CA TYR A 86 -1.78 1.76 -12.09
C TYR A 86 -0.64 0.78 -11.74
N PHE A 87 -0.39 0.56 -10.44
CA PHE A 87 0.62 -0.39 -9.96
C PHE A 87 0.34 -1.83 -10.39
N VAL A 88 -0.91 -2.25 -10.29
CA VAL A 88 -1.29 -3.63 -10.62
C VAL A 88 -1.35 -3.85 -12.12
N ARG A 89 -2.01 -2.96 -12.87
CA ARG A 89 -2.30 -3.20 -14.30
C ARG A 89 -1.16 -2.78 -15.20
N THR A 90 -0.56 -1.62 -14.94
CA THR A 90 0.48 -1.07 -15.82
C THR A 90 1.88 -1.53 -15.38
N LEU A 91 2.18 -1.43 -14.08
CA LEU A 91 3.51 -1.78 -13.58
C LEU A 91 3.67 -3.28 -13.32
N GLY A 92 2.57 -4.02 -13.16
CA GLY A 92 2.58 -5.48 -13.00
C GLY A 92 2.85 -5.95 -11.56
N MET A 93 2.64 -5.09 -10.56
CA MET A 93 2.82 -5.45 -9.16
C MET A 93 1.86 -6.59 -8.77
N HIS A 94 2.34 -7.57 -8.01
CA HIS A 94 1.52 -8.74 -7.67
C HIS A 94 0.40 -8.39 -6.70
N ARG A 95 0.70 -7.53 -5.72
CA ARG A 95 -0.23 -7.07 -4.68
C ARG A 95 -0.07 -5.58 -4.40
N VAL A 96 -1.15 -4.92 -3.99
CA VAL A 96 -1.13 -3.51 -3.57
C VAL A 96 -2.04 -3.30 -2.37
N TYR A 97 -1.62 -2.46 -1.43
CA TYR A 97 -2.45 -2.06 -0.29
C TYR A 97 -3.74 -1.39 -0.75
N ASN A 98 -4.87 -1.82 -0.17
CA ASN A 98 -6.17 -1.21 -0.38
C ASN A 98 -6.46 -0.21 0.76
N SER A 99 -5.85 0.96 0.71
CA SER A 99 -6.06 1.98 1.74
C SER A 99 -7.49 2.52 1.76
N ALA A 100 -8.24 2.39 0.66
CA ALA A 100 -9.65 2.73 0.61
C ALA A 100 -10.49 1.80 1.51
N PHE A 101 -10.15 0.51 1.57
CA PHE A 101 -10.77 -0.44 2.52
C PHE A 101 -10.65 0.08 3.95
N MET A 102 -9.41 0.31 4.40
CA MET A 102 -9.14 0.69 5.78
C MET A 102 -9.79 2.05 6.12
N ASN A 103 -9.47 3.09 5.35
CA ASN A 103 -9.92 4.45 5.69
C ASN A 103 -11.44 4.62 5.56
N MET A 104 -12.05 4.17 4.46
CA MET A 104 -13.49 4.41 4.26
C MET A 104 -14.34 3.58 5.23
N LEU A 105 -13.93 2.35 5.57
CA LEU A 105 -14.68 1.55 6.54
C LEU A 105 -14.46 2.04 7.98
N ARG A 106 -13.27 2.57 8.30
CA ARG A 106 -13.02 3.25 9.59
C ARG A 106 -13.93 4.46 9.74
N ASP A 107 -14.01 5.28 8.70
CA ASP A 107 -14.76 6.53 8.69
C ASP A 107 -16.25 6.32 8.38
N GLU A 108 -16.70 5.06 8.26
CA GLU A 108 -18.09 4.65 7.95
C GLU A 108 -18.64 5.24 6.64
N ASP A 109 -17.74 5.59 5.73
CA ASP A 109 -17.95 6.02 4.36
C ASP A 109 -18.36 4.85 3.43
N ASN A 110 -19.26 3.99 3.90
CA ASN A 110 -19.65 2.72 3.27
C ASN A 110 -20.16 2.91 1.83
N ALA A 111 -20.86 4.02 1.57
CA ALA A 111 -21.35 4.35 0.23
C ALA A 111 -20.20 4.64 -0.75
N LYS A 112 -19.14 5.32 -0.29
CA LYS A 112 -17.94 5.57 -1.11
C LYS A 112 -17.19 4.28 -1.36
N TYR A 113 -16.99 3.45 -0.34
CA TYR A 113 -16.31 2.17 -0.50
C TYR A 113 -17.07 1.25 -1.47
N ARG A 114 -18.40 1.21 -1.39
CA ARG A 114 -19.24 0.49 -2.34
C ARG A 114 -19.03 0.98 -3.78
N SER A 115 -18.92 2.28 -3.99
CA SER A 115 -18.63 2.86 -5.31
C SER A 115 -17.26 2.47 -5.81
N VAL A 116 -16.22 2.45 -4.95
CA VAL A 116 -14.87 1.97 -5.33
C VAL A 116 -14.93 0.52 -5.83
N ILE A 117 -15.65 -0.36 -5.14
CA ILE A 117 -15.79 -1.76 -5.55
C ILE A 117 -16.56 -1.89 -6.86
N LYS A 118 -17.66 -1.16 -7.04
CA LYS A 118 -18.42 -1.17 -8.30
C LYS A 118 -17.57 -0.70 -9.47
N ASN A 119 -16.90 0.45 -9.33
CA ASN A 119 -16.03 0.99 -10.37
C ASN A 119 -14.89 0.02 -10.72
N THR A 120 -14.34 -0.67 -9.70
CA THR A 120 -13.30 -1.68 -9.92
C THR A 120 -13.85 -2.88 -10.71
N LEU A 121 -15.03 -3.38 -10.36
CA LEU A 121 -15.69 -4.48 -11.07
C LEU A 121 -16.06 -4.12 -12.51
N GLU A 122 -16.56 -2.91 -12.76
CA GLU A 122 -16.90 -2.44 -14.11
C GLU A 122 -15.68 -2.32 -15.00
N PHE A 123 -14.54 -1.94 -14.42
CA PHE A 123 -13.32 -1.70 -15.15
C PHE A 123 -12.47 -2.95 -15.35
N ASP A 124 -12.18 -3.69 -14.27
CA ASP A 124 -11.40 -4.93 -14.27
C ASP A 124 -11.56 -5.69 -12.94
N PRO A 125 -12.42 -6.73 -12.88
CA PRO A 125 -12.62 -7.53 -11.67
C PRO A 125 -11.37 -8.22 -11.12
N GLU A 126 -10.37 -8.50 -11.97
CA GLU A 126 -9.14 -9.19 -11.55
C GLU A 126 -8.29 -8.33 -10.61
N VAL A 127 -8.50 -7.01 -10.61
CA VAL A 127 -7.85 -6.08 -9.67
C VAL A 127 -8.23 -6.40 -8.22
N LEU A 128 -9.46 -6.86 -7.95
CA LEU A 128 -9.87 -7.19 -6.58
C LEU A 128 -8.97 -8.28 -5.97
N LYS A 129 -8.54 -9.27 -6.76
CA LYS A 129 -7.63 -10.34 -6.32
C LYS A 129 -6.22 -9.85 -5.99
N ARG A 130 -5.90 -8.61 -6.39
CA ARG A 130 -4.59 -7.98 -6.25
C ARG A 130 -4.53 -7.06 -5.03
N PHE A 131 -5.67 -6.73 -4.44
CA PHE A 131 -5.72 -5.94 -3.22
C PHE A 131 -5.25 -6.72 -2.01
N VAL A 132 -4.61 -6.00 -1.09
CA VAL A 132 -4.36 -6.41 0.28
C VAL A 132 -5.32 -5.63 1.15
N ASN A 133 -6.29 -6.31 1.74
CA ASN A 133 -7.26 -5.72 2.65
C ASN A 133 -6.73 -5.85 4.08
N PHE A 134 -6.75 -4.75 4.83
CA PHE A 134 -6.20 -4.69 6.18
C PHE A 134 -7.00 -3.70 7.04
N MET A 135 -7.01 -3.92 8.35
CA MET A 135 -7.60 -2.98 9.32
C MET A 135 -6.53 -2.07 9.91
N ASN A 136 -5.31 -2.57 10.10
CA ASN A 136 -4.17 -1.76 10.50
C ASN A 136 -2.86 -2.28 9.88
N ASN A 137 -1.82 -1.46 9.98
CA ASN A 137 -0.45 -1.80 9.64
C ASN A 137 0.47 -1.06 10.66
N PRO A 138 1.81 -1.21 10.58
CA PRO A 138 2.74 -0.53 11.49
C PRO A 138 2.66 1.01 11.50
N ASP A 139 2.23 1.63 10.41
CA ASP A 139 2.14 3.08 10.27
C ASP A 139 0.81 3.64 10.80
N GLU A 140 -0.22 2.81 10.92
CA GLU A 140 -1.58 3.17 11.33
C GLU A 140 -1.84 2.98 12.83
N ARG A 141 -2.94 3.53 13.32
CA ARG A 141 -3.44 3.22 14.68
C ARG A 141 -3.88 1.75 14.76
N THR A 142 -3.96 1.18 15.97
CA THR A 142 -4.35 -0.23 16.14
C THR A 142 -5.78 -0.46 15.65
N ALA A 143 -6.10 -1.71 15.32
CA ALA A 143 -7.44 -2.03 14.85
C ALA A 143 -8.51 -1.74 15.92
N ILE A 144 -8.25 -2.03 17.20
CA ILE A 144 -9.16 -1.67 18.30
C ILE A 144 -9.37 -0.16 18.40
N ASP A 145 -8.29 0.64 18.35
CA ASP A 145 -8.41 2.10 18.44
C ASP A 145 -9.20 2.71 17.28
N GLN A 146 -9.15 2.08 16.10
CA GLN A 146 -9.83 2.57 14.90
C GLN A 146 -11.27 2.07 14.74
N PHE A 147 -11.55 0.82 15.13
CA PHE A 147 -12.81 0.13 14.82
C PHE A 147 -13.61 -0.28 16.06
N GLY A 148 -13.06 -0.06 17.27
CA GLY A 148 -13.63 -0.55 18.52
C GLY A 148 -13.47 -2.06 18.67
N LYS A 149 -14.33 -2.68 19.47
CA LYS A 149 -14.36 -4.14 19.68
C LYS A 149 -15.75 -4.76 19.53
N ASP A 150 -16.67 -4.01 18.93
CA ASP A 150 -18.06 -4.44 18.77
C ASP A 150 -18.35 -4.87 17.32
N ASP A 151 -19.61 -4.89 16.93
CA ASP A 151 -20.10 -5.33 15.61
C ASP A 151 -19.34 -4.73 14.41
N LYS A 152 -18.91 -3.46 14.52
CA LYS A 152 -18.10 -2.79 13.48
C LYS A 152 -16.79 -3.51 13.24
N TYR A 153 -16.09 -3.90 14.30
CA TYR A 153 -14.81 -4.58 14.25
C TYR A 153 -14.94 -5.92 13.50
N PHE A 154 -15.87 -6.76 13.97
CA PHE A 154 -16.09 -8.07 13.37
C PHE A 154 -16.70 -8.02 11.98
N GLY A 155 -17.58 -7.05 11.70
CA GLY A 155 -18.14 -6.84 10.38
C GLY A 155 -17.06 -6.52 9.34
N ILE A 156 -16.14 -5.61 9.68
CA ILE A 156 -15.03 -5.23 8.80
C ILE A 156 -13.99 -6.35 8.71
N CYS A 157 -13.68 -7.03 9.81
CA CYS A 157 -12.79 -8.19 9.80
C CYS A 157 -13.35 -9.33 8.93
N THR A 158 -14.66 -9.57 9.00
CA THR A 158 -15.35 -10.54 8.14
C THR A 158 -15.26 -10.14 6.67
N MET A 159 -15.50 -8.87 6.34
CA MET A 159 -15.28 -8.37 4.97
C MET A 159 -13.83 -8.56 4.52
N MET A 160 -12.86 -8.21 5.37
CA MET A 160 -11.43 -8.37 5.07
C MET A 160 -11.08 -9.82 4.73
N ALA A 161 -11.60 -10.78 5.52
CA ALA A 161 -11.33 -12.20 5.37
C ALA A 161 -12.08 -12.87 4.20
N THR A 162 -13.21 -12.32 3.77
CA THR A 162 -14.10 -12.95 2.76
C THR A 162 -14.05 -12.27 1.40
N MET A 163 -13.55 -11.03 1.31
CA MET A 163 -13.38 -10.35 0.03
C MET A 163 -12.21 -10.95 -0.79
N PRO A 164 -12.28 -10.91 -2.13
CA PRO A 164 -11.15 -11.26 -2.96
C PRO A 164 -9.91 -10.42 -2.63
N GLY A 165 -8.74 -11.04 -2.73
CA GLY A 165 -7.47 -10.41 -2.41
C GLY A 165 -6.72 -11.16 -1.32
N LEU A 166 -5.77 -10.47 -0.70
CA LEU A 166 -5.01 -10.97 0.44
C LEU A 166 -5.52 -10.30 1.72
N PRO A 167 -6.10 -11.05 2.68
CA PRO A 167 -6.33 -10.51 4.02
C PRO A 167 -4.99 -10.37 4.73
N MET A 168 -4.75 -9.22 5.35
CA MET A 168 -3.58 -8.96 6.18
C MET A 168 -4.02 -8.52 7.58
N PHE A 169 -3.69 -9.35 8.56
CA PHE A 169 -3.88 -9.03 9.98
C PHE A 169 -2.65 -8.28 10.49
N GLY A 170 -2.88 -7.13 11.14
CA GLY A 170 -1.84 -6.43 11.87
C GLY A 170 -1.43 -7.20 13.13
N HIS A 171 -0.22 -6.93 13.62
CA HIS A 171 0.21 -7.49 14.90
C HIS A 171 -0.74 -7.04 16.02
N GLY A 172 -1.13 -7.97 16.90
CA GLY A 172 -2.05 -7.70 18.00
C GLY A 172 -3.51 -7.53 17.58
N GLN A 173 -3.84 -7.60 16.29
CA GLN A 173 -5.23 -7.45 15.82
C GLN A 173 -6.11 -8.60 16.32
N ILE A 174 -5.62 -9.85 16.29
CA ILE A 174 -6.41 -11.01 16.72
C ILE A 174 -6.56 -11.01 18.24
N GLU A 175 -5.52 -10.59 18.96
CA GLU A 175 -5.47 -10.55 20.41
C GLU A 175 -6.17 -9.34 21.03
N GLY A 176 -6.52 -8.33 20.22
CA GLY A 176 -7.11 -7.10 20.73
C GLY A 176 -6.13 -6.17 21.45
N TYR A 177 -4.89 -6.09 20.98
CA TYR A 177 -3.88 -5.22 21.59
C TYR A 177 -4.09 -3.75 21.21
N THR A 178 -3.82 -2.88 22.19
CA THR A 178 -3.94 -1.43 22.07
C THR A 178 -2.61 -0.76 21.77
N GLU A 179 -1.48 -1.42 22.05
CA GLU A 179 -0.15 -0.90 21.69
C GLU A 179 0.03 -0.85 20.16
N LYS A 180 0.51 0.29 19.67
CA LYS A 180 0.90 0.45 18.27
C LYS A 180 2.33 -0.05 18.09
N TYR A 181 2.52 -0.96 17.13
CA TYR A 181 3.81 -1.55 16.80
C TYR A 181 4.36 -0.96 15.49
N GLY A 182 4.99 0.21 15.59
CA GLY A 182 5.66 0.87 14.46
C GLY A 182 6.98 0.21 14.07
N MET A 183 7.54 0.61 12.92
CA MET A 183 8.80 0.07 12.40
C MET A 183 10.02 0.37 13.30
N GLU A 184 9.90 1.36 14.19
CA GLU A 184 10.91 1.76 15.17
C GLU A 184 10.98 0.84 16.40
N TYR A 185 10.01 -0.06 16.58
CA TYR A 185 9.90 -0.90 17.76
C TYR A 185 10.87 -2.08 17.72
N ARG A 186 11.62 -2.25 18.81
CA ARG A 186 12.49 -3.43 19.02
C ARG A 186 11.85 -4.50 19.91
N ARG A 187 10.85 -4.11 20.69
CA ARG A 187 10.09 -4.96 21.63
C ARG A 187 8.78 -4.25 22.00
N ALA A 188 7.82 -5.00 22.52
CA ALA A 188 6.64 -4.44 23.19
C ALA A 188 7.05 -3.67 24.45
N TYR A 189 6.37 -2.56 24.74
CA TYR A 189 6.52 -1.80 25.98
C TYR A 189 5.43 -2.14 26.99
N ARG A 190 4.25 -2.57 26.53
CA ARG A 190 3.16 -3.04 27.37
C ARG A 190 3.21 -4.57 27.43
N ASN A 191 2.87 -5.09 28.60
CA ASN A 191 2.63 -6.51 28.78
C ASN A 191 1.12 -6.77 28.65
N GLU A 192 0.60 -6.59 27.44
CA GLU A 192 -0.80 -6.86 27.12
C GLU A 192 -1.04 -8.38 27.08
N GLU A 193 -2.19 -8.81 27.61
CA GLU A 193 -2.69 -10.17 27.47
C GLU A 193 -3.87 -10.13 26.48
N PRO A 194 -4.14 -11.22 25.73
CA PRO A 194 -5.26 -11.25 24.78
C PRO A 194 -6.59 -10.88 25.46
N ASP A 195 -7.34 -9.95 24.86
CA ASP A 195 -8.69 -9.60 25.33
C ASP A 195 -9.61 -10.81 25.11
N ARG A 196 -10.09 -11.39 26.20
CA ARG A 196 -10.98 -12.57 26.15
C ARG A 196 -12.42 -12.20 25.82
N ASP A 197 -12.75 -10.93 25.99
CA ASP A 197 -14.05 -10.34 25.68
C ASP A 197 -13.96 -9.50 24.39
N LEU A 198 -13.01 -9.85 23.50
CA LEU A 198 -12.90 -9.25 22.18
C LEU A 198 -14.16 -9.54 21.35
#